data_AF-F5W016-F1
#
_entry.id   AF-F5W016-F1
#
_cell.length_a   1.000
_cell.length_b   1.000
_cell.length_c   1.000
_cell.angle_alpha   90.00
_cell.angle_beta   90.00
_cell.angle_gamma   90.00
#
_symmetry.space_group_name_H-M   'P 1'
#
loop_
_entity.id
_entity.type
_entity.pdbx_description
1 polymer ?
#
loop_
_entity_poly.entity_id
_entity_poly.type
_entity_poly.pdbx_seq_one_letter_code
_entity_poly.pdbx_strand_id
1 'polypeptide(L)' 'MKRFLIGYCLLTTCLLFMQRETQKPLLVYHADSKYQITGKVTEKRKIGSIFTITVNGNVFVVSEEKYNNTEIGNEVEI' A
#
# COMPACT_ATOMS: atom_id res chain seq x y z
N MET A 1 -47.74 -5.79 -12.36
CA MET A 1 -47.29 -6.08 -10.96
C MET A 1 -46.13 -7.09 -10.90
N LYS A 2 -46.25 -8.31 -11.44
CA LYS A 2 -45.23 -9.38 -11.27
C LYS A 2 -43.86 -9.14 -11.95
N ARG A 3 -43.83 -8.44 -13.10
CA ARG A 3 -42.59 -8.12 -13.83
C ARG A 3 -41.72 -7.05 -13.13
N PHE A 4 -42.36 -6.12 -12.42
CA PHE A 4 -41.66 -5.09 -11.65
C PHE A 4 -40.97 -5.68 -10.41
N LEU A 5 -41.60 -6.67 -9.78
CA LEU A 5 -41.02 -7.37 -8.62
C LEU A 5 -39.71 -8.08 -8.99
N ILE A 6 -39.69 -8.75 -10.16
CA ILE A 6 -38.50 -9.47 -10.65
C ILE A 6 -37.36 -8.49 -10.96
N GLY A 7 -37.67 -7.36 -11.61
CA GLY A 7 -36.68 -6.32 -11.88
C GLY A 7 -36.10 -5.72 -10.60
N TYR A 8 -36.94 -5.50 -9.59
CA TYR A 8 -36.51 -4.99 -8.29
C TYR A 8 -35.62 -6.00 -7.54
N CYS A 9 -35.95 -7.28 -7.58
CA CYS A 9 -35.10 -8.35 -7.03
C CYS A 9 -33.73 -8.38 -7.71
N LEU A 10 -33.67 -8.29 -9.05
CA LEU A 10 -32.40 -8.26 -9.78
C LEU A 10 -31.55 -7.03 -9.42
N LEU A 11 -32.17 -5.85 -9.39
CA LEU A 11 -31.48 -4.59 -9.08
C LEU A 11 -30.86 -4.60 -7.68
N THR A 12 -31.60 -5.07 -6.68
CA THR A 12 -31.14 -5.15 -5.30
C THR A 12 -29.99 -6.16 -5.13
N THR A 13 -30.05 -7.31 -5.80
CA THR A 13 -28.93 -8.28 -5.79
C THR A 13 -27.67 -7.74 -6.46
N CYS A 14 -27.81 -7.00 -7.57
CA CYS A 14 -26.66 -6.36 -8.23
C CYS A 14 -26.01 -5.28 -7.35
N LEU A 15 -26.81 -4.44 -6.69
CA LEU A 15 -26.26 -3.41 -5.77
C LEU A 15 -25.51 -4.05 -4.60
N LEU A 16 -26.07 -5.11 -3.99
CA LEU A 16 -25.43 -5.81 -2.88
C LEU A 16 -24.09 -6.46 -3.28
N PHE A 17 -23.99 -6.97 -4.51
CA PHE A 17 -22.76 -7.54 -5.03
C PHE A 17 -21.66 -6.47 -5.20
N MET A 18 -22.01 -5.33 -5.80
CA MET A 18 -21.08 -4.21 -5.98
C MET A 18 -20.60 -3.63 -4.64
N GLN A 19 -21.47 -3.59 -3.62
CA GLN A 19 -21.09 -3.10 -2.29
C GLN A 19 -20.04 -3.98 -1.59
N ARG A 20 -20.04 -5.30 -1.83
CA ARG A 20 -19.02 -6.20 -1.27
C ARG A 20 -17.64 -6.01 -1.91
N GLU A 21 -17.57 -5.68 -3.19
CA GLU A 21 -16.29 -5.41 -3.88
C GLU A 21 -15.61 -4.15 -3.33
N THR A 22 -16.40 -3.12 -2.99
CA THR A 22 -15.90 -1.83 -2.47
C THR A 22 -15.49 -1.91 -0.99
N GLN A 23 -16.05 -2.84 -0.22
CA GLN A 23 -15.66 -3.10 1.18
C GLN A 23 -14.61 -4.20 1.30
N LYS A 24 -13.57 -4.17 0.47
CA LYS A 24 -12.31 -4.81 0.83
C LYS A 24 -11.58 -3.80 1.72
N PRO A 25 -11.71 -3.84 3.06
CA PRO A 25 -10.88 -2.98 3.89
C PRO A 25 -9.44 -3.31 3.52
N LEU A 26 -8.73 -2.35 2.96
CA LEU A 26 -7.29 -2.43 2.87
C LEU A 26 -6.83 -2.67 4.31
N LEU A 27 -6.33 -3.87 4.59
CA LEU A 27 -5.68 -4.19 5.84
C LEU A 27 -4.38 -3.40 5.87
N VAL A 28 -4.51 -2.10 6.15
CA VAL A 28 -3.39 -1.21 6.40
C VAL A 28 -2.96 -1.54 7.81
N TYR A 29 -1.98 -2.44 7.91
CA TYR A 29 -1.29 -2.65 9.17
C TYR A 29 -0.56 -1.36 9.50
N HIS A 30 -1.03 -0.66 10.53
CA HIS A 30 -0.28 0.38 11.19
C HIS A 30 0.86 -0.31 11.95
N ALA A 31 1.98 -0.58 11.26
CA ALA A 31 3.23 -0.85 11.94
C ALA A 31 3.55 0.41 12.77
N ASP A 32 3.73 0.23 14.07
CA ASP A 32 4.01 1.29 15.04
C ASP A 32 5.23 2.10 14.58
N SER A 33 5.00 3.24 13.90
CA SER A 33 6.05 4.05 13.26
C SER A 33 6.82 4.92 14.26
N LYS A 34 6.86 4.53 15.53
CA LYS A 34 7.51 5.29 16.60
C LYS A 34 9.03 5.14 16.63
N TYR A 35 9.59 4.24 15.85
CA TYR A 35 11.05 4.11 15.73
C TYR A 35 11.53 4.85 14.51
N GLN A 36 12.26 5.93 14.76
CA GLN A 36 13.06 6.63 13.78
C GLN A 36 14.16 5.68 13.31
N ILE A 37 14.07 5.20 12.06
CA ILE A 37 14.96 4.16 11.55
C ILE A 37 16.25 4.83 11.12
N THR A 38 17.27 4.73 11.95
CA THR A 38 18.63 5.19 11.63
C THR A 38 19.50 4.03 11.17
N GLY A 39 20.24 4.23 10.09
CA GLY A 39 21.24 3.26 9.67
C GLY A 39 21.77 3.50 8.26
N LYS A 40 22.77 2.70 7.89
CA LYS A 40 23.41 2.79 6.57
C LYS A 40 22.59 2.05 5.51
N VAL A 41 22.43 2.70 4.36
CA VAL A 41 21.83 2.05 3.19
C VAL A 41 22.81 1.02 2.63
N THR A 42 22.38 -0.22 2.60
CA THR A 42 23.15 -1.35 2.06
C THR A 42 22.78 -1.66 0.62
N GLU A 43 21.53 -1.41 0.24
CA GLU A 43 21.03 -1.70 -1.10
C GLU A 43 19.89 -0.75 -1.48
N LYS A 44 19.71 -0.54 -2.79
CA LYS A 44 18.63 0.24 -3.38
C LYS A 44 18.00 -0.56 -4.52
N ARG A 45 16.67 -0.67 -4.54
CA ARG A 45 15.93 -1.30 -5.66
C ARG A 45 14.71 -0.47 -6.04
N LYS A 46 14.45 -0.39 -7.36
CA LYS A 46 13.23 0.18 -7.94
C LYS A 46 12.40 -0.95 -8.55
N ILE A 47 11.16 -1.09 -8.10
CA ILE A 47 10.21 -2.09 -8.60
C ILE A 47 9.01 -1.34 -9.17
N GLY A 48 8.99 -1.12 -10.48
CA GLY A 48 7.97 -0.29 -11.13
C GLY A 48 7.98 1.15 -10.59
N SER A 49 6.90 1.54 -9.92
CA SER A 49 6.72 2.85 -9.26
C SER A 49 7.07 2.85 -7.76
N ILE A 50 7.52 1.72 -7.21
CA ILE A 50 7.88 1.57 -5.79
C ILE A 50 9.40 1.67 -5.64
N PHE A 51 9.84 2.53 -4.74
CA PHE A 51 11.25 2.74 -4.42
C PHE A 51 11.56 2.13 -3.06
N THR A 52 12.58 1.28 -3.01
CA THR A 52 12.95 0.56 -1.79
C THR A 52 14.41 0.72 -1.46
N ILE A 53 14.72 0.86 -0.17
CA ILE A 53 16.07 0.89 0.37
C ILE A 53 16.22 -0.13 1.48
N THR A 54 17.38 -0.80 1.53
CA THR A 54 17.69 -1.79 2.56
C THR A 54 18.56 -1.15 3.62
N VAL A 55 18.07 -1.09 4.85
CA VAL A 55 18.78 -0.53 6.01
C VAL A 55 18.79 -1.58 7.12
N ASN A 56 19.95 -1.88 7.69
CA ASN A 56 20.13 -2.88 8.75
C ASN A 56 19.51 -4.26 8.41
N GLY A 57 19.54 -4.65 7.12
CA GLY A 57 18.95 -5.90 6.65
C GLY A 57 17.43 -5.90 6.44
N ASN A 58 16.74 -4.78 6.69
CA ASN A 58 15.30 -4.63 6.47
C ASN A 58 15.03 -3.75 5.23
N VAL A 59 13.97 -4.07 4.48
CA VAL A 59 13.58 -3.35 3.26
C VAL A 59 12.50 -2.33 3.58
N PHE A 60 12.76 -1.07 3.27
CA PHE A 60 11.85 0.05 3.50
C PHE A 60 11.40 0.65 2.18
N VAL A 61 10.11 0.98 2.09
CA VAL A 61 9.54 1.73 0.96
C VAL A 61 9.69 3.22 1.25
N VAL A 62 10.25 3.97 0.30
CA VAL A 62 10.50 5.41 0.42
C VAL A 62 9.96 6.17 -0.79
N SER A 63 9.88 7.49 -0.68
CA SER A 63 9.55 8.36 -1.81
C SER A 63 10.68 8.37 -2.85
N GLU A 64 10.35 8.71 -4.10
CA GLU A 64 11.31 8.84 -5.20
C GLU A 64 12.41 9.86 -4.88
N GLU A 65 12.03 11.00 -4.31
CA GLU A 65 12.97 12.05 -3.91
C GLU A 65 14.00 11.52 -2.91
N LYS A 66 13.54 10.84 -1.85
CA LYS A 66 14.43 10.26 -0.83
C LYS A 66 15.30 9.16 -1.42
N TYR A 67 14.74 8.35 -2.31
CA TYR A 67 15.51 7.34 -3.05
C TYR A 67 16.62 8.00 -3.89
N ASN A 68 16.35 9.08 -4.60
CA ASN A 68 17.33 9.73 -5.47
C ASN A 68 18.44 10.47 -4.68
N ASN A 69 18.09 11.08 -3.56
CA ASN A 69 19.03 11.82 -2.71
C ASN A 69 19.92 10.92 -1.83
N THR A 70 19.59 9.63 -1.74
CA THR A 70 20.31 8.69 -0.87
C THR A 70 21.24 7.78 -1.69
N GLU A 71 22.49 7.66 -1.29
CA GLU A 71 23.45 6.72 -1.90
C GLU A 71 23.69 5.48 -1.03
N ILE A 72 24.20 4.40 -1.63
CA ILE A 72 24.60 3.20 -0.87
C ILE A 72 25.80 3.58 0.01
N GLY A 73 25.70 3.28 1.30
CA GLY A 73 26.69 3.66 2.32
C GLY A 73 26.29 4.90 3.13
N ASN A 74 25.33 5.71 2.65
CA ASN A 74 24.85 6.86 3.41
C ASN A 74 24.05 6.42 4.63
N GLU A 75 24.25 7.13 5.73
CA GLU A 75 23.41 7.01 6.91
C GLU A 75 22.12 7.81 6.67
N VAL A 76 20.99 7.15 6.84
CA VAL A 76 19.67 7.74 6.64
C VAL A 76 18.81 7.55 7.86
N GLU A 77 17.91 8.50 8.04
CA GLU A 77 16.90 8.51 9.07
C GLU A 77 15.53 8.48 8.38
N ILE A 78 14.75 7.43 8.61
CA ILE A 78 13.47 7.15 7.96
C ILE A 78 12.33 7.12 8.96
#